data_AF-A0A0M9VXF6-F1
#
_entry.id   AF-A0A0M9VXF6-F1
#
_cell.length_a   1.000
_cell.length_b   1.000
_cell.length_c   1.000
_cell.angle_alpha   90.00
_cell.angle_beta   90.00
_cell.angle_gamma   90.00
#
_symmetry.space_group_name_H-M   'P 1'
#
loop_
_entity.id
_entity.type
_entity.pdbx_description
1 polymer ?
#
loop_
_entity_poly.entity_id
_entity_poly.type
_entity_poly.pdbx_seq_one_letter_code
_entity_poly.pdbx_strand_id
1 'polypeptide(L)'
;MTGHFDQAHVLSAELSFGLEIQFLAPPPRNITDVIRRFPQLACIMERDFTYHCLASALAGAGLPAAYIFETTKDECRGHPLRTSAPPGSIVRTRVSNDMRVMSPAPAAPAAPRAVVRRSLSMSSAWASLSSAHSSRVTAQGRNPLFRYWLLKTEANIYGTGPFAAWHPMELNSPILGEYEAAGGFRASQRALAALLLACPEGLRVDRACALHVHVSPSRWELMARHAMRIATLVFLFEEPLLFHLIRPHRGRAHASLRAGAAMARPPAQRPDEPRIRWAPGDLPACLFSEACVHLWTSRGLGDVAEMLARPANRSGARATALGIGAQTHPNGRETHTVEFRHAEASLDAAFLSQWLALVTTIRKVAWLDVERYKSALECVCAVVLPGPAPEDAWRPLLRILNRAAPRHWRRVCDETFWDYHLARQNRR
;
A
#
# COMPACT_ATOMS: atom_id res chain seq x y z
N MET A 1 -3.93 26.47 28.66
CA MET A 1 -2.65 25.89 28.20
C MET A 1 -2.75 25.60 26.70
N THR A 2 -2.48 26.60 25.88
CA THR A 2 -2.45 26.51 24.42
C THR A 2 -1.06 26.05 24.00
N GLY A 3 -0.92 24.76 23.71
CA GLY A 3 0.33 24.22 23.18
C GLY A 3 0.62 24.81 21.81
N HIS A 4 1.60 25.70 21.73
CA HIS A 4 2.29 26.02 20.49
C HIS A 4 2.99 24.74 20.00
N PHE A 5 2.29 23.98 19.16
CA PHE A 5 2.94 22.97 18.32
C PHE A 5 3.79 23.72 17.30
N ASP A 6 5.10 23.69 17.54
CA ASP A 6 6.13 24.29 16.71
C ASP A 6 5.98 23.81 15.24
N GLN A 7 5.57 24.73 14.35
CA GLN A 7 5.32 24.45 12.93
C GLN A 7 6.57 23.91 12.21
N ALA A 8 7.76 24.14 12.76
CA ALA A 8 9.03 23.65 12.22
C ALA A 8 9.13 22.11 12.22
N HIS A 9 8.46 21.41 13.14
CA HIS A 9 8.53 19.95 13.23
C HIS A 9 7.66 19.20 12.21
N VAL A 10 6.72 19.89 11.53
CA VAL A 10 5.86 19.27 10.51
C VAL A 10 6.60 19.08 9.17
N LEU A 11 7.69 19.84 8.93
CA LEU A 11 8.38 19.92 7.65
C LEU A 11 9.29 18.72 7.31
N SER A 12 9.50 17.78 8.23
CA SER A 12 10.24 16.54 7.97
C SER A 12 9.50 15.30 8.47
N ALA A 13 8.17 15.29 8.41
CA ALA A 13 7.43 14.06 8.72
C ALA A 13 7.90 12.94 7.79
N GLU A 14 8.69 12.02 8.34
CA GLU A 14 9.22 10.84 7.66
C GLU A 14 8.03 10.01 7.13
N LEU A 15 8.15 9.54 5.89
CA LEU A 15 7.15 8.69 5.24
C LEU A 15 7.12 7.30 5.87
N SER A 16 5.91 6.79 6.14
CA SER A 16 5.65 5.36 6.25
C SER A 16 4.63 4.93 5.20
N PHE A 17 4.84 3.75 4.63
CA PHE A 17 3.90 3.17 3.68
C PHE A 17 3.86 1.65 3.77
N GLY A 18 2.77 1.06 3.32
CA GLY A 18 2.56 -0.38 3.21
C GLY A 18 2.01 -0.74 1.83
N LEU A 19 2.25 -1.97 1.40
CA LEU A 19 1.80 -2.51 0.11
C LEU A 19 0.90 -3.70 0.35
N GLU A 20 -0.14 -3.82 -0.46
CA GLU A 20 -0.91 -5.06 -0.62
C GLU A 20 -0.90 -5.42 -2.10
N ILE A 21 -0.32 -6.57 -2.44
CA ILE A 21 -0.22 -7.05 -3.82
C ILE A 21 -1.04 -8.33 -3.94
N GLN A 22 -2.11 -8.28 -4.72
CA GLN A 22 -2.98 -9.41 -4.96
C GLN A 22 -2.53 -10.20 -6.21
N PHE A 23 -2.58 -11.52 -6.14
CA PHE A 23 -2.22 -12.40 -7.25
C PHE A 23 -2.81 -13.80 -7.04
N LEU A 24 -2.78 -14.60 -8.11
CA LEU A 24 -3.07 -16.02 -8.06
C LEU A 24 -1.75 -16.80 -8.10
N ALA A 25 -1.64 -17.80 -7.23
CA ALA A 25 -0.52 -18.74 -7.20
C ALA A 25 -0.99 -20.16 -7.58
N PRO A 26 -0.17 -20.93 -8.31
CA PRO A 26 -0.50 -22.31 -8.61
C PRO A 26 -0.51 -23.16 -7.32
N PRO A 27 -1.30 -24.25 -7.27
CA PRO A 27 -1.21 -25.22 -6.19
C PRO A 27 0.19 -25.83 -6.14
N PRO A 28 0.71 -26.18 -4.95
CA PRO A 28 2.08 -26.62 -4.81
C PRO A 28 2.21 -28.05 -5.33
N ARG A 29 3.34 -28.33 -6.01
CA ARG A 29 3.63 -29.69 -6.47
C ARG A 29 3.89 -30.61 -5.28
N ASN A 30 3.49 -31.87 -5.41
CA ASN A 30 3.89 -32.97 -4.51
C ASN A 30 3.33 -32.93 -3.08
N ILE A 31 2.13 -32.36 -2.86
CA ILE A 31 1.46 -32.45 -1.55
C ILE A 31 0.31 -33.47 -1.50
N THR A 32 0.14 -34.25 -2.57
CA THR A 32 -0.94 -35.24 -2.73
C THR A 32 -1.00 -36.23 -1.57
N ASP A 33 0.13 -36.72 -1.08
CA ASP A 33 0.16 -37.68 0.03
C ASP A 33 -0.21 -37.06 1.39
N VAL A 34 0.05 -35.76 1.56
CA VAL A 34 -0.39 -35.02 2.75
C VAL A 34 -1.89 -34.78 2.68
N ILE A 35 -2.40 -34.35 1.52
CA ILE A 35 -3.82 -34.10 1.29
C ILE A 35 -4.65 -35.39 1.47
N ARG A 36 -4.15 -36.53 1.00
CA ARG A 36 -4.83 -37.84 1.16
C ARG A 36 -5.15 -38.18 2.61
N ARG A 37 -4.38 -37.67 3.57
CA ARG A 37 -4.62 -37.89 5.01
C ARG A 37 -5.74 -37.00 5.57
N PHE A 38 -6.12 -35.94 4.85
CA PHE A 38 -7.11 -34.94 5.26
C PHE A 38 -7.98 -34.51 4.05
N PRO A 39 -8.69 -35.44 3.38
CA PRO A 39 -9.39 -35.15 2.13
C PRO A 39 -10.42 -34.02 2.27
N GLN A 40 -11.06 -33.89 3.43
CA GLN A 40 -12.03 -32.85 3.74
C GLN A 40 -11.43 -31.45 3.88
N LEU A 41 -10.10 -31.34 4.07
CA LEU A 41 -9.37 -30.07 4.18
C LEU A 41 -8.43 -29.82 3.00
N ALA A 42 -8.50 -30.64 1.94
CA ALA A 42 -7.55 -30.65 0.82
C ALA A 42 -7.23 -29.24 0.30
N CYS A 43 -8.25 -28.50 -0.15
CA CYS A 43 -8.11 -27.15 -0.72
C CYS A 43 -7.53 -26.12 0.27
N ILE A 44 -7.92 -26.21 1.55
CA ILE A 44 -7.42 -25.29 2.59
C ILE A 44 -5.94 -25.60 2.88
N MET A 45 -5.58 -26.88 2.96
CA MET A 45 -4.20 -27.31 3.17
C MET A 45 -3.31 -26.95 1.99
N GLU A 46 -3.78 -27.11 0.75
CA GLU A 46 -3.04 -26.68 -0.46
C GLU A 46 -2.62 -25.21 -0.38
N ARG A 47 -3.52 -24.34 0.11
CA ARG A 47 -3.23 -22.93 0.35
C ARG A 47 -2.22 -22.73 1.47
N ASP A 48 -2.36 -23.41 2.61
CA ASP A 48 -1.38 -23.36 3.71
C ASP A 48 0.05 -23.76 3.24
N PHE A 49 0.16 -24.77 2.37
CA PHE A 49 1.43 -25.16 1.77
C PHE A 49 1.95 -24.12 0.76
N THR A 50 1.07 -23.52 -0.03
CA THR A 50 1.44 -22.43 -0.95
C THR A 50 1.98 -21.22 -0.20
N TYR A 51 1.30 -20.80 0.87
CA TYR A 51 1.77 -19.74 1.77
C TYR A 51 3.15 -20.06 2.32
N HIS A 52 3.36 -21.29 2.78
CA HIS A 52 4.63 -21.72 3.33
C HIS A 52 5.78 -21.66 2.32
N CYS A 53 5.57 -22.16 1.10
CA CYS A 53 6.58 -22.13 0.04
C CYS A 53 7.00 -20.69 -0.29
N LEU A 54 6.03 -19.80 -0.50
CA LEU A 54 6.28 -18.40 -0.82
C LEU A 54 6.91 -17.63 0.35
N ALA A 55 6.44 -17.85 1.59
CA ALA A 55 7.03 -17.24 2.78
C ALA A 55 8.47 -17.73 3.01
N SER A 56 8.75 -19.01 2.73
CA SER A 56 10.11 -19.56 2.80
C SER A 56 11.03 -18.89 1.77
N ALA A 57 10.54 -18.64 0.56
CA ALA A 57 11.32 -17.96 -0.47
C ALA A 57 11.65 -16.51 -0.09
N LEU A 58 10.68 -15.78 0.47
CA LEU A 58 10.89 -14.44 1.01
C LEU A 58 11.96 -14.45 2.13
N ALA A 59 11.84 -15.39 3.08
CA ALA A 59 12.83 -15.57 4.14
C ALA A 59 14.23 -15.94 3.62
N GLY A 60 14.31 -16.80 2.60
CA GLY A 60 15.54 -17.15 1.90
C GLY A 60 16.18 -15.96 1.18
N ALA A 61 15.36 -14.99 0.72
CA ALA A 61 15.82 -13.72 0.18
C ALA A 61 16.21 -12.68 1.25
N GLY A 62 16.29 -13.08 2.52
CA GLY A 62 16.64 -12.21 3.64
C GLY A 62 15.55 -11.20 4.02
N LEU A 63 14.28 -11.49 3.67
CA LEU A 63 13.14 -10.68 4.06
C LEU A 63 12.41 -11.35 5.24
N PRO A 64 12.12 -10.64 6.33
CA PRO A 64 11.33 -11.20 7.43
C PRO A 64 9.93 -11.51 6.88
N ALA A 65 9.55 -12.78 6.86
CA ALA A 65 8.33 -13.24 6.21
C ALA A 65 7.44 -14.00 7.20
N ALA A 66 6.15 -13.98 6.93
CA ALA A 66 5.16 -14.72 7.70
C ALA A 66 3.97 -15.11 6.82
N TYR A 67 3.15 -16.03 7.29
CA TYR A 67 1.84 -16.27 6.70
C TYR A 67 0.79 -16.61 7.77
N ILE A 68 -0.48 -16.39 7.44
CA ILE A 68 -1.62 -16.77 8.29
C ILE A 68 -2.10 -18.14 7.84
N PHE A 69 -2.20 -19.10 8.77
CA PHE A 69 -2.83 -20.38 8.48
C PHE A 69 -4.31 -20.17 8.17
N GLU A 70 -4.84 -20.83 7.15
CA GLU A 70 -6.28 -20.90 6.95
C GLU A 70 -6.91 -22.01 7.80
N THR A 71 -6.19 -23.11 8.02
CA THR A 71 -6.65 -24.13 8.96
C THR A 71 -6.45 -23.67 10.41
N THR A 72 -7.44 -23.89 11.26
CA THR A 72 -7.32 -23.74 12.72
C THR A 72 -6.66 -24.98 13.35
N LYS A 73 -6.18 -24.84 14.60
CA LYS A 73 -5.64 -25.98 15.35
C LYS A 73 -6.68 -27.08 15.59
N ASP A 74 -7.95 -26.70 15.76
CA ASP A 74 -9.02 -27.64 16.06
C ASP A 74 -9.50 -28.38 14.82
N GLU A 75 -9.48 -27.73 13.65
CA GLU A 75 -9.77 -28.37 12.36
C GLU A 75 -8.69 -29.39 11.96
N CYS A 76 -7.41 -29.11 12.24
CA CYS A 76 -6.31 -30.00 11.86
C CYS A 76 -5.21 -30.09 12.93
N ARG A 77 -5.45 -30.88 13.98
CA ARG A 77 -4.47 -31.11 15.07
C ARG A 77 -3.15 -31.70 14.59
N GLY A 78 -3.18 -32.46 13.49
CA GLY A 78 -2.01 -33.10 12.87
C GLY A 78 -1.40 -32.33 11.69
N HIS A 79 -1.72 -31.04 11.53
CA HIS A 79 -1.28 -30.26 10.37
C HIS A 79 0.27 -30.28 10.25
N PRO A 80 0.86 -30.80 9.17
CA PRO A 80 2.30 -31.02 9.10
C PRO A 80 3.13 -29.75 9.31
N LEU A 81 2.72 -28.63 8.72
CA LEU A 81 3.41 -27.34 8.90
C LEU A 81 3.31 -26.76 10.33
N ARG A 82 2.33 -27.21 11.12
CA ARG A 82 2.23 -26.85 12.54
C ARG A 82 3.09 -27.77 13.39
N THR A 83 3.13 -29.06 13.05
CA THR A 83 3.92 -30.07 13.75
C THR A 83 5.42 -29.90 13.51
N SER A 84 5.83 -29.52 12.30
CA SER A 84 7.25 -29.29 11.93
C SER A 84 7.75 -27.89 12.26
N ALA A 85 6.90 -27.04 12.83
CA ALA A 85 7.23 -25.69 13.23
C ALA A 85 8.33 -25.66 14.31
N PRO A 86 9.44 -24.92 14.15
CA PRO A 86 10.36 -24.67 15.24
C PRO A 86 9.65 -24.03 16.44
N PRO A 87 10.10 -24.32 17.67
CA PRO A 87 9.54 -23.69 18.87
C PRO A 87 9.50 -22.17 18.76
N GLY A 88 8.38 -21.55 19.17
CA GLY A 88 8.21 -20.09 19.19
C GLY A 88 7.93 -19.41 17.85
N SER A 89 7.89 -20.15 16.74
CA SER A 89 7.65 -19.57 15.41
C SER A 89 6.19 -19.62 14.94
N ILE A 90 5.28 -20.09 15.79
CA ILE A 90 3.82 -19.90 15.62
C ILE A 90 3.37 -18.87 16.65
N VAL A 91 2.76 -17.78 16.15
CA VAL A 91 2.24 -16.68 16.95
C VAL A 91 0.73 -16.72 16.88
N ARG A 92 0.08 -16.89 18.04
CA ARG A 92 -1.37 -16.72 18.13
C ARG A 92 -1.72 -15.25 17.93
N THR A 93 -2.65 -14.97 17.04
CA THR A 93 -3.21 -13.62 16.93
C THR A 93 -4.56 -13.59 17.66
N ARG A 94 -5.00 -12.41 18.09
CA ARG A 94 -6.31 -12.26 18.76
C ARG A 94 -7.48 -12.16 17.78
N VAL A 95 -7.18 -11.87 16.51
CA VAL A 95 -8.15 -11.40 15.51
C VAL A 95 -8.11 -12.22 14.22
N SER A 96 -7.19 -13.17 14.10
CA SER A 96 -7.05 -14.06 12.95
C SER A 96 -6.65 -15.45 13.43
N ASN A 97 -6.59 -16.38 12.49
CA ASN A 97 -5.92 -17.66 12.70
C ASN A 97 -4.45 -17.47 13.08
N ASP A 98 -3.85 -18.53 13.61
CA ASP A 98 -2.43 -18.56 13.97
C ASP A 98 -1.55 -18.10 12.80
N MET A 99 -0.53 -17.32 13.12
CA MET A 99 0.46 -16.84 12.17
C MET A 99 1.75 -17.65 12.31
N ARG A 100 2.31 -18.05 11.18
CA ARG A 100 3.62 -18.68 11.08
C ARG A 100 4.68 -17.63 10.72
N VAL A 101 5.69 -17.45 11.58
CA VAL A 101 6.84 -16.58 11.29
C VAL A 101 7.99 -17.42 10.75
N MET A 102 8.58 -16.97 9.64
CA MET A 102 9.72 -17.64 9.01
C MET A 102 11.02 -17.06 9.55
N SER A 103 11.95 -17.93 9.93
CA SER A 103 13.29 -17.48 10.30
C SER A 103 14.03 -17.03 9.04
N PRO A 104 14.57 -15.80 8.99
CA PRO A 104 15.37 -15.39 7.84
C PRO A 104 16.60 -16.30 7.74
N ALA A 105 16.94 -16.71 6.51
CA ALA A 105 18.19 -17.42 6.31
C ALA A 105 19.36 -16.51 6.74
N PRO A 106 20.43 -17.06 7.36
CA PRO A 106 21.64 -16.28 7.57
C PRO A 106 22.07 -15.72 6.22
N ALA A 107 22.32 -14.40 6.16
CA ALA A 107 22.66 -13.75 4.91
C ALA A 107 23.82 -14.52 4.25
N ALA A 108 23.59 -15.03 3.03
CA ALA A 108 24.63 -15.70 2.28
C ALA A 108 25.83 -14.74 2.16
N PRO A 109 27.08 -15.22 2.33
CA PRO A 109 28.25 -14.38 2.09
C PRO A 109 28.14 -13.82 0.68
N ALA A 110 28.31 -12.50 0.55
CA ALA A 110 28.25 -11.83 -0.74
C ALA A 110 29.20 -12.56 -1.70
N ALA A 111 28.68 -13.00 -2.85
CA ALA A 111 29.47 -13.62 -3.90
C ALA A 111 30.72 -12.77 -4.18
N PRO A 112 31.89 -13.39 -4.46
CA PRO A 112 33.11 -12.65 -4.69
C PRO A 112 32.90 -11.67 -5.84
N ARG A 113 32.98 -10.38 -5.53
CA ARG A 113 32.90 -9.28 -6.49
C ARG A 113 34.00 -9.48 -7.53
N ALA A 114 33.62 -9.69 -8.78
CA ALA A 114 34.52 -9.42 -9.90
C ALA A 114 35.01 -7.97 -9.78
N VAL A 115 36.33 -7.82 -9.78
CA VAL A 115 37.04 -6.58 -9.54
C VAL A 115 36.69 -5.57 -10.65
N VAL A 116 35.91 -4.56 -10.31
CA VAL A 116 35.96 -3.26 -11.00
C VAL A 116 36.35 -2.22 -9.96
N ARG A 117 37.63 -1.85 -10.00
CA ARG A 117 38.21 -0.77 -9.20
C ARG A 117 37.54 0.56 -9.59
N ARG A 118 36.77 1.13 -8.68
CA ARG A 118 36.95 2.54 -8.28
C ARG A 118 36.39 2.76 -6.87
N SER A 119 37.30 3.22 -6.03
CA SER A 119 37.16 3.47 -4.60
C SER A 119 36.16 4.59 -4.32
N LEU A 120 35.20 4.33 -3.42
CA LEU A 120 34.91 5.22 -2.29
C LEU A 120 34.56 4.35 -1.07
N SER A 121 35.42 4.45 -0.07
CA SER A 121 35.37 3.75 1.21
C SER A 121 34.18 4.21 2.05
N MET A 122 33.27 3.29 2.39
CA MET A 122 32.39 3.36 3.56
C MET A 122 32.17 1.95 4.10
N SER A 123 33.21 1.38 4.72
CA SER A 123 33.19 0.02 5.27
C SER A 123 33.41 0.09 6.78
N SER A 124 32.31 0.13 7.55
CA SER A 124 32.27 -0.33 8.97
C SER A 124 30.91 -0.19 9.67
N ALA A 125 29.90 0.47 9.08
CA ALA A 125 28.63 0.72 9.80
C ALA A 125 27.54 -0.38 9.67
N TRP A 126 27.69 -1.38 8.80
CA TRP A 126 26.59 -2.31 8.47
C TRP A 126 26.46 -3.53 9.41
N ALA A 127 27.51 -3.91 10.14
CA ALA A 127 27.47 -5.10 11.00
C ALA A 127 26.77 -4.86 12.36
N SER A 128 26.70 -3.61 12.85
CA SER A 128 26.06 -3.30 14.14
C SER A 128 24.57 -2.97 14.07
N LEU A 129 24.00 -2.77 12.88
CA LEU A 129 22.58 -2.37 12.72
C LEU A 129 21.60 -3.55 12.61
N SER A 130 22.04 -4.74 12.18
CA SER A 130 21.16 -5.91 12.08
C SER A 130 20.97 -6.64 13.42
N SER A 131 21.99 -6.62 14.30
CA SER A 131 21.95 -7.33 15.58
C SER A 131 21.26 -6.53 16.71
N ALA A 132 21.26 -5.19 16.63
CA ALA A 132 20.71 -4.34 17.70
C ALA A 132 19.21 -4.02 17.55
N HIS A 133 18.59 -4.29 16.39
CA HIS A 133 17.15 -4.03 16.17
C HIS A 133 16.24 -5.24 16.43
N SER A 134 16.80 -6.43 16.61
CA SER A 134 16.01 -7.66 16.75
C SER A 134 15.50 -7.91 18.18
N SER A 135 16.11 -7.32 19.21
CA SER A 135 15.83 -7.66 20.62
C SER A 135 15.21 -6.55 21.49
N ARG A 136 14.97 -5.33 20.98
CA ARG A 136 14.37 -4.23 21.77
C ARG A 136 13.09 -3.60 21.23
N VAL A 137 12.52 -4.10 20.12
CA VAL A 137 11.20 -3.65 19.61
C VAL A 137 10.07 -4.57 20.08
N THR A 138 10.14 -5.00 21.34
CA THR A 138 9.05 -5.70 22.05
C THR A 138 8.19 -4.76 22.90
N ALA A 139 8.47 -3.44 22.93
CA ALA A 139 7.82 -2.50 23.87
C ALA A 139 6.97 -1.36 23.27
N GLN A 140 6.79 -1.26 21.95
CA GLN A 140 5.84 -0.30 21.35
C GLN A 140 4.72 -1.09 20.71
N GLY A 141 3.48 -0.91 21.16
CA GLY A 141 2.29 -1.71 20.81
C GLY A 141 1.86 -1.67 19.34
N ARG A 142 2.78 -1.87 18.40
CA ARG A 142 2.56 -2.02 16.96
C ARG A 142 2.05 -3.44 16.67
N ASN A 143 1.06 -3.53 15.80
CA ASN A 143 0.48 -4.81 15.38
C ASN A 143 1.61 -5.72 14.84
N PRO A 144 1.77 -6.95 15.37
CA PRO A 144 2.84 -7.86 14.94
C PRO A 144 2.78 -8.22 13.45
N LEU A 145 1.61 -8.11 12.80
CA LEU A 145 1.42 -8.45 11.39
C LEU A 145 2.25 -7.57 10.44
N PHE A 146 2.43 -6.29 10.76
CA PHE A 146 3.14 -5.33 9.91
C PHE A 146 4.66 -5.32 10.06
N ARG A 147 5.22 -6.34 10.71
CA ARG A 147 6.66 -6.53 10.84
C ARG A 147 7.22 -7.44 9.75
N TYR A 148 6.35 -8.13 9.02
CA TYR A 148 6.69 -9.17 8.09
C TYR A 148 6.14 -8.88 6.71
N TRP A 149 6.80 -9.44 5.69
CA TRP A 149 6.17 -9.73 4.42
C TRP A 149 5.17 -10.87 4.64
N LEU A 150 3.91 -10.51 4.75
CA LEU A 150 2.84 -11.38 5.22
C LEU A 150 2.02 -11.88 4.04
N LEU A 151 1.93 -13.20 3.91
CA LEU A 151 1.03 -13.86 2.97
C LEU A 151 -0.28 -14.24 3.66
N LYS A 152 -1.39 -13.95 3.00
CA LYS A 152 -2.74 -14.31 3.45
C LYS A 152 -3.65 -14.60 2.25
N THR A 153 -4.79 -15.22 2.50
CA THR A 153 -5.83 -15.38 1.46
C THR A 153 -6.44 -14.03 1.12
N GLU A 154 -6.80 -13.87 -0.16
CA GLU A 154 -7.66 -12.77 -0.61
C GLU A 154 -9.02 -13.33 -0.99
N ALA A 155 -10.09 -12.82 -0.38
CA ALA A 155 -11.44 -13.36 -0.60
C ALA A 155 -12.10 -12.84 -1.88
N ASN A 156 -11.61 -11.71 -2.42
CA ASN A 156 -12.26 -11.00 -3.52
C ASN A 156 -11.67 -11.31 -4.91
N ILE A 157 -10.69 -12.20 -5.00
CA ILE A 157 -10.10 -12.62 -6.27
C ILE A 157 -10.28 -14.14 -6.43
N TYR A 158 -10.50 -14.59 -7.66
CA TYR A 158 -10.69 -16.00 -7.96
C TYR A 158 -10.14 -16.33 -9.34
N GLY A 159 -9.55 -17.52 -9.46
CA GLY A 159 -9.11 -18.04 -10.75
C GLY A 159 -10.29 -18.29 -11.69
N THR A 160 -10.06 -18.09 -12.98
CA THR A 160 -11.04 -18.40 -14.04
C THR A 160 -10.40 -19.23 -15.15
N GLY A 161 -11.22 -20.03 -15.84
CA GLY A 161 -10.79 -20.90 -16.95
C GLY A 161 -9.63 -21.82 -16.54
N PRO A 162 -8.47 -21.78 -17.22
CA PRO A 162 -7.33 -22.66 -16.92
C PRO A 162 -6.70 -22.39 -15.54
N PHE A 163 -7.04 -21.26 -14.90
CA PHE A 163 -6.51 -20.88 -13.59
C PHE A 163 -7.53 -21.10 -12.47
N ALA A 164 -8.66 -21.77 -12.72
CA ALA A 164 -9.72 -21.96 -11.71
C ALA A 164 -9.23 -22.66 -10.42
N ALA A 165 -8.20 -23.51 -10.52
CA ALA A 165 -7.59 -24.19 -9.38
C ALA A 165 -6.45 -23.39 -8.70
N TRP A 166 -6.12 -22.20 -9.20
CA TRP A 166 -5.07 -21.36 -8.61
C TRP A 166 -5.60 -20.65 -7.37
N HIS A 167 -4.74 -20.52 -6.38
CA HIS A 167 -5.09 -19.98 -5.08
C HIS A 167 -5.04 -18.45 -5.08
N PRO A 168 -6.05 -17.78 -4.52
CA PRO A 168 -6.05 -16.34 -4.35
C PRO A 168 -5.17 -15.91 -3.17
N MET A 169 -4.26 -14.98 -3.42
CA MET A 169 -3.20 -14.61 -2.50
C MET A 169 -3.09 -13.09 -2.40
N GLU A 170 -2.74 -12.62 -1.20
CA GLU A 170 -2.27 -11.26 -1.00
C GLU A 170 -0.92 -11.27 -0.27
N LEU A 171 0.04 -10.53 -0.82
CA LEU A 171 1.28 -10.18 -0.14
C LEU A 171 1.13 -8.79 0.48
N ASN A 172 1.21 -8.73 1.80
CA ASN A 172 1.29 -7.49 2.55
C ASN A 172 2.76 -7.20 2.87
N SER A 173 3.22 -5.97 2.65
CA SER A 173 4.56 -5.56 3.10
C SER A 173 4.57 -5.26 4.60
N PRO A 174 5.73 -5.29 5.26
CA PRO A 174 5.88 -4.57 6.52
C PRO A 174 5.64 -3.06 6.31
N ILE A 175 5.51 -2.29 7.39
CA ILE A 175 5.53 -0.83 7.27
C ILE A 175 6.93 -0.40 6.84
N LEU A 176 7.03 0.09 5.61
CA LEU A 176 8.26 0.57 4.99
C LEU A 176 8.44 2.06 5.29
N GLY A 177 9.69 2.46 5.50
CA GLY A 177 10.05 3.85 5.81
C GLY A 177 10.53 4.61 4.58
N GLU A 178 10.77 5.91 4.77
CA GLU A 178 11.33 6.79 3.73
C GLU A 178 12.66 6.30 3.14
N TYR A 179 13.48 5.60 3.93
CA TYR A 179 14.73 5.00 3.47
C TYR A 179 14.52 4.01 2.32
N GLU A 180 13.38 3.31 2.30
CA GLU A 180 13.05 2.33 1.27
C GLU A 180 12.71 3.05 -0.04
N ALA A 181 11.92 4.12 0.04
CA ALA A 181 11.66 4.99 -1.11
C ALA A 181 12.95 5.63 -1.63
N ALA A 182 13.81 6.15 -0.75
CA ALA A 182 15.11 6.70 -1.13
C ALA A 182 16.01 5.64 -1.80
N GLY A 183 15.96 4.39 -1.32
CA GLY A 183 16.69 3.24 -1.88
C GLY A 183 16.16 2.72 -3.22
N GLY A 184 14.96 3.12 -3.62
CA GLY A 184 14.32 2.72 -4.88
C GLY A 184 13.49 1.46 -4.76
N PHE A 185 12.89 1.26 -3.58
CA PHE A 185 11.99 0.14 -3.30
C PHE A 185 12.66 -1.24 -3.42
N ARG A 186 13.93 -1.35 -2.99
CA ARG A 186 14.74 -2.58 -3.12
C ARG A 186 14.16 -3.78 -2.38
N ALA A 187 13.60 -3.58 -1.19
CA ALA A 187 12.94 -4.66 -0.45
C ALA A 187 11.69 -5.15 -1.20
N SER A 188 10.89 -4.24 -1.76
CA SER A 188 9.73 -4.59 -2.60
C SER A 188 10.13 -5.33 -3.87
N GLN A 189 11.17 -4.85 -4.56
CA GLN A 189 11.71 -5.52 -5.75
C GLN A 189 12.24 -6.92 -5.41
N ARG A 190 12.95 -7.06 -4.28
CA ARG A 190 13.46 -8.34 -3.80
C ARG A 190 12.34 -9.30 -3.41
N ALA A 191 11.27 -8.80 -2.79
CA ALA A 191 10.10 -9.61 -2.44
C ALA A 191 9.46 -10.18 -3.70
N LEU A 192 9.23 -9.33 -4.71
CA LEU A 192 8.66 -9.73 -5.98
C LEU A 192 9.56 -10.75 -6.72
N ALA A 193 10.88 -10.51 -6.77
CA ALA A 193 11.82 -11.44 -7.38
C ALA A 193 11.81 -12.81 -6.67
N ALA A 194 11.77 -12.82 -5.34
CA ALA A 194 11.71 -14.04 -4.55
C ALA A 194 10.42 -14.84 -4.82
N LEU A 195 9.27 -14.16 -4.92
CA LEU A 195 8.00 -14.80 -5.27
C LEU A 195 8.01 -15.41 -6.68
N LEU A 196 8.53 -14.67 -7.66
CA LEU A 196 8.63 -15.17 -9.04
C LEU A 196 9.59 -16.36 -9.17
N LEU A 197 10.70 -16.34 -8.44
CA LEU A 197 11.65 -17.47 -8.41
C LEU A 197 11.06 -18.71 -7.71
N ALA A 198 10.20 -18.52 -6.72
CA ALA A 198 9.56 -19.61 -5.98
C ALA A 198 8.46 -20.33 -6.76
N CYS A 199 7.93 -19.69 -7.81
CA CYS A 199 6.85 -20.23 -8.64
C CYS A 199 7.29 -20.31 -10.12
N PRO A 200 7.98 -21.39 -10.54
CA PRO A 200 8.42 -21.57 -11.93
C PRO A 200 7.30 -21.58 -12.97
N GLU A 201 6.09 -21.99 -12.60
CA GLU A 201 4.88 -21.94 -13.42
C GLU A 201 4.34 -20.52 -13.61
N GLY A 202 4.92 -19.57 -12.87
CA GLY A 202 4.53 -18.17 -12.82
C GLY A 202 3.50 -17.88 -11.75
N LEU A 203 3.35 -16.59 -11.50
CA LEU A 203 2.23 -16.02 -10.74
C LEU A 203 1.33 -15.27 -11.72
N ARG A 204 0.04 -15.22 -11.42
CA ARG A 204 -0.94 -14.59 -12.31
C ARG A 204 -1.57 -13.40 -11.64
N VAL A 205 -1.62 -12.29 -12.38
CA VAL A 205 -2.39 -11.11 -12.02
C VAL A 205 -3.48 -10.92 -13.06
N ASP A 206 -4.73 -10.97 -12.62
CA ASP A 206 -5.90 -10.72 -13.47
C ASP A 206 -6.55 -9.35 -13.16
N ARG A 207 -7.71 -9.09 -13.76
CA ARG A 207 -8.43 -7.81 -13.61
C ARG A 207 -9.01 -7.60 -12.21
N ALA A 208 -9.18 -8.67 -11.42
CA ALA A 208 -9.67 -8.58 -10.05
C ALA A 208 -8.53 -8.23 -9.08
N CYS A 209 -7.31 -8.67 -9.37
CA CYS A 209 -6.12 -8.42 -8.56
C CYS A 209 -5.76 -6.93 -8.49
N ALA A 210 -5.76 -6.36 -7.28
CA ALA A 210 -5.42 -4.98 -7.01
C ALA A 210 -4.01 -4.79 -6.41
N LEU A 211 -3.46 -3.58 -6.57
CA LEU A 211 -2.31 -3.08 -5.82
C LEU A 211 -2.79 -1.96 -4.89
N HIS A 212 -2.82 -2.22 -3.59
CA HIS A 212 -3.12 -1.19 -2.60
C HIS A 212 -1.83 -0.60 -2.03
N VAL A 213 -1.84 0.71 -1.85
CA VAL A 213 -0.74 1.44 -1.21
C VAL A 213 -1.30 2.25 -0.05
N HIS A 214 -0.88 1.89 1.15
CA HIS A 214 -1.23 2.60 2.37
C HIS A 214 -0.15 3.62 2.67
N VAL A 215 -0.52 4.88 2.91
CA VAL A 215 0.41 5.91 3.34
C VAL A 215 0.00 6.49 4.67
N SER A 216 1.00 6.71 5.53
CA SER A 216 0.81 7.32 6.84
C SER A 216 2.06 8.10 7.26
N PRO A 217 1.95 8.92 8.31
CA PRO A 217 3.10 9.50 8.97
C PRO A 217 3.78 8.46 9.86
N SER A 218 5.11 8.43 9.84
CA SER A 218 5.89 7.41 10.57
C SER A 218 5.91 7.58 12.09
N ARG A 219 5.74 8.82 12.57
CA ARG A 219 5.93 9.20 13.98
C ARG A 219 4.67 9.66 14.70
N TRP A 220 3.60 9.92 13.97
CA TRP A 220 2.37 10.49 14.52
C TRP A 220 1.15 9.97 13.76
N GLU A 221 -0.02 10.06 14.38
CA GLU A 221 -1.27 9.54 13.84
C GLU A 221 -1.74 10.36 12.63
N LEU A 222 -2.23 9.69 11.58
CA LEU A 222 -2.85 10.40 10.47
C LEU A 222 -3.93 11.36 11.02
N MET A 223 -3.88 12.63 10.61
CA MET A 223 -4.88 13.62 11.00
C MET A 223 -5.84 13.87 9.84
N ALA A 224 -7.06 14.31 10.14
CA ALA A 224 -8.08 14.63 9.14
C ALA A 224 -7.54 15.58 8.06
N ARG A 225 -6.83 16.66 8.45
CA ARG A 225 -6.23 17.61 7.51
C ARG A 225 -5.30 16.98 6.46
N HIS A 226 -4.58 15.93 6.85
CA HIS A 226 -3.66 15.24 5.96
C HIS A 226 -4.41 14.39 4.95
N ALA A 227 -5.46 13.71 5.40
CA ALA A 227 -6.36 12.98 4.52
C ALA A 227 -7.12 13.91 3.58
N MET A 228 -7.65 15.05 4.09
CA MET A 228 -8.36 16.07 3.28
C MET A 228 -7.48 16.61 2.15
N ARG A 229 -6.22 16.93 2.43
CA ARG A 229 -5.29 17.43 1.40
C ARG A 229 -4.96 16.39 0.33
N ILE A 230 -4.79 15.12 0.71
CA ILE A 230 -4.61 14.03 -0.25
C ILE A 230 -5.88 13.86 -1.08
N ALA A 231 -7.04 13.78 -0.44
CA ALA A 231 -8.32 13.64 -1.12
C ALA A 231 -8.61 14.80 -2.07
N THR A 232 -8.22 16.03 -1.73
CA THR A 232 -8.37 17.21 -2.62
C THR A 232 -7.48 17.09 -3.87
N LEU A 233 -6.22 16.69 -3.68
CA LEU A 233 -5.31 16.46 -4.81
C LEU A 233 -5.84 15.35 -5.72
N VAL A 234 -6.24 14.22 -5.14
CA VAL A 234 -6.84 13.09 -5.87
C VAL A 234 -8.13 13.54 -6.57
N PHE A 235 -9.03 14.26 -5.90
CA PHE A 235 -10.25 14.80 -6.52
C PHE A 235 -9.95 15.60 -7.79
N LEU A 236 -8.85 16.35 -7.82
CA LEU A 236 -8.47 17.13 -8.99
C LEU A 236 -7.90 16.27 -10.12
N PHE A 237 -6.96 15.37 -9.83
CA PHE A 237 -6.21 14.66 -10.86
C PHE A 237 -6.52 13.16 -11.00
N GLU A 238 -7.52 12.62 -10.32
CA GLU A 238 -7.79 11.19 -10.35
C GLU A 238 -8.04 10.68 -11.77
N GLU A 239 -8.95 11.31 -12.51
CA GLU A 239 -9.19 10.96 -13.93
C GLU A 239 -8.00 11.30 -14.84
N PRO A 240 -7.51 12.56 -14.90
CA PRO A 240 -6.48 12.95 -15.87
C PRO A 240 -5.07 12.43 -15.54
N LEU A 241 -4.83 11.85 -14.36
CA LEU A 241 -3.52 11.30 -13.98
C LEU A 241 -3.63 9.86 -13.47
N LEU A 242 -4.33 9.60 -12.35
CA LEU A 242 -4.26 8.29 -11.70
C LEU A 242 -4.92 7.19 -12.53
N PHE A 243 -6.15 7.39 -13.00
CA PHE A 243 -6.86 6.45 -13.85
C PHE A 243 -6.30 6.41 -15.27
N HIS A 244 -5.75 7.51 -15.76
CA HIS A 244 -5.07 7.54 -17.06
C HIS A 244 -3.82 6.65 -17.09
N LEU A 245 -2.99 6.69 -16.04
CA LEU A 245 -1.73 5.94 -15.98
C LEU A 245 -1.89 4.42 -15.75
N ILE A 246 -3.10 3.95 -15.45
CA ILE A 246 -3.39 2.54 -15.18
C ILE A 246 -4.37 1.96 -16.20
N ARG A 247 -4.63 0.65 -16.13
CA ARG A 247 -5.53 0.02 -17.09
C ARG A 247 -6.97 0.55 -16.97
N PRO A 248 -7.66 0.85 -18.09
CA PRO A 248 -8.99 1.48 -18.07
C PRO A 248 -10.09 0.73 -17.29
N HIS A 249 -9.97 -0.59 -17.13
CA HIS A 249 -10.96 -1.36 -16.38
C HIS A 249 -10.97 -1.01 -14.87
N ARG A 250 -9.88 -0.49 -14.32
CA ARG A 250 -9.83 -0.05 -12.91
C ARG A 250 -10.67 1.20 -12.66
N GLY A 251 -10.66 2.17 -13.59
CA GLY A 251 -11.59 3.31 -13.57
C GLY A 251 -13.06 2.88 -13.77
N ARG A 252 -13.30 1.70 -14.36
CA ARG A 252 -14.63 1.08 -14.41
C ARG A 252 -14.99 0.28 -13.14
N ALA A 253 -14.01 -0.23 -12.41
CA ALA A 253 -14.24 -0.95 -11.15
C ALA A 253 -14.55 0.00 -9.98
N HIS A 254 -13.95 1.20 -9.99
CA HIS A 254 -14.11 2.20 -8.95
C HIS A 254 -14.95 3.39 -9.39
N ALA A 255 -15.68 4.01 -8.47
CA ALA A 255 -16.25 5.34 -8.70
C ALA A 255 -15.12 6.38 -8.57
N SER A 256 -15.12 7.38 -9.43
CA SER A 256 -14.26 8.55 -9.20
C SER A 256 -14.71 9.27 -7.93
N LEU A 257 -13.76 9.82 -7.20
CA LEU A 257 -13.98 10.62 -6.01
C LEU A 257 -14.90 11.81 -6.31
N ARG A 258 -14.80 12.40 -7.51
CA ARG A 258 -15.73 13.46 -7.96
C ARG A 258 -17.17 12.96 -7.99
N ALA A 259 -17.41 11.80 -8.61
CA ALA A 259 -18.73 11.20 -8.68
C ALA A 259 -19.23 10.74 -7.30
N GLY A 260 -18.35 10.13 -6.50
CA GLY A 260 -18.67 9.64 -5.15
C GLY A 260 -19.01 10.76 -4.16
N ALA A 261 -18.23 11.84 -4.17
CA ALA A 261 -18.40 12.95 -3.25
C ALA A 261 -19.62 13.83 -3.58
N ALA A 262 -20.03 13.93 -4.85
CA ALA A 262 -21.31 14.57 -5.22
C ALA A 262 -22.54 13.84 -4.64
N MET A 263 -22.37 12.57 -4.23
CA MET A 263 -23.41 11.78 -3.57
C MET A 263 -23.25 11.77 -2.03
N ALA A 264 -22.27 12.50 -1.49
CA ALA A 264 -22.07 12.60 -0.05
C ALA A 264 -23.12 13.53 0.59
N ARG A 265 -23.64 13.13 1.76
CA ARG A 265 -24.50 13.98 2.60
C ARG A 265 -23.56 14.79 3.47
N PRO A 266 -23.94 16.01 3.86
CA PRO A 266 -23.19 16.76 4.86
C PRO A 266 -22.99 15.90 6.13
N PRO A 267 -21.81 15.97 6.76
CA PRO A 267 -21.56 15.24 8.00
C PRO A 267 -22.59 15.64 9.06
N ALA A 268 -23.06 14.65 9.84
CA ALA A 268 -24.00 14.91 10.92
C ALA A 268 -23.40 15.95 11.90
N GLN A 269 -24.18 16.95 12.28
CA GLN A 269 -23.71 17.95 13.24
C GLN A 269 -23.43 17.28 14.60
N ARG A 270 -22.14 17.13 14.96
CA ARG A 270 -21.71 16.63 16.28
C ARG A 270 -21.22 17.77 17.17
N PRO A 271 -21.88 18.11 18.28
CA PRO A 271 -21.68 19.40 18.96
C PRO A 271 -20.25 19.77 19.41
N ASP A 272 -19.30 18.85 19.58
CA ASP A 272 -18.11 19.13 20.41
C ASP A 272 -16.73 19.07 19.73
N GLU A 273 -16.61 18.89 18.40
CA GLU A 273 -15.30 18.87 17.75
C GLU A 273 -14.87 20.25 17.19
N PRO A 274 -13.65 20.73 17.51
CA PRO A 274 -13.15 22.01 17.02
C PRO A 274 -13.00 21.97 15.50
N ARG A 275 -13.66 22.92 14.81
CA ARG A 275 -13.54 23.11 13.36
C ARG A 275 -12.06 23.32 13.00
N ILE A 276 -11.55 22.54 12.06
CA ILE A 276 -10.26 22.82 11.42
C ILE A 276 -10.47 24.09 10.58
N ARG A 277 -10.08 25.25 11.12
CA ARG A 277 -10.22 26.55 10.44
C ARG A 277 -9.18 26.67 9.33
N TRP A 278 -9.56 26.28 8.13
CA TRP A 278 -9.18 27.02 6.93
C TRP A 278 -10.35 27.92 6.59
N ALA A 279 -10.10 29.18 6.27
CA ALA A 279 -11.20 30.00 5.76
C ALA A 279 -11.55 29.43 4.37
N PRO A 280 -12.83 29.26 4.03
CA PRO A 280 -13.22 28.86 2.68
C PRO A 280 -12.56 29.69 1.56
N GLY A 281 -12.16 30.94 1.83
CA GLY A 281 -11.41 31.80 0.91
C GLY A 281 -9.94 31.43 0.66
N ASP A 282 -9.37 30.45 1.38
CA ASP A 282 -7.98 30.00 1.20
C ASP A 282 -7.83 28.94 0.10
N LEU A 283 -8.94 28.33 -0.33
CA LEU A 283 -8.98 27.35 -1.40
C LEU A 283 -9.23 28.04 -2.75
N PRO A 284 -8.54 27.61 -3.83
CA PRO A 284 -8.85 28.04 -5.18
C PRO A 284 -10.35 27.89 -5.51
N ALA A 285 -10.92 28.85 -6.23
CA ALA A 285 -12.37 28.88 -6.47
C ALA A 285 -12.93 27.64 -7.20
N CYS A 286 -12.07 26.95 -7.95
CA CYS A 286 -12.34 25.65 -8.56
C CYS A 286 -12.80 24.56 -7.58
N LEU A 287 -12.46 24.70 -6.30
CA LEU A 287 -12.75 23.74 -5.25
C LEU A 287 -14.04 24.06 -4.48
N PHE A 288 -14.83 25.05 -4.89
CA PHE A 288 -16.13 25.33 -4.26
C PHE A 288 -17.27 24.40 -4.70
N SER A 289 -16.96 23.25 -5.32
CA SER A 289 -17.96 22.19 -5.46
C SER A 289 -18.47 21.75 -4.09
N GLU A 290 -19.75 21.38 -4.00
CA GLU A 290 -20.38 20.94 -2.75
C GLU A 290 -19.58 19.81 -2.07
N ALA A 291 -19.11 18.85 -2.87
CA ALA A 291 -18.22 17.76 -2.45
C ALA A 291 -16.94 18.23 -1.74
N CYS A 292 -16.24 19.20 -2.32
CA CYS A 292 -15.02 19.74 -1.73
C CYS A 292 -15.33 20.59 -0.49
N VAL A 293 -16.45 21.32 -0.47
CA VAL A 293 -16.89 22.04 0.73
C VAL A 293 -17.17 21.05 1.87
N HIS A 294 -17.86 19.93 1.62
CA HIS A 294 -18.08 18.87 2.62
C HIS A 294 -16.77 18.24 3.11
N LEU A 295 -15.84 17.97 2.19
CA LEU A 295 -14.51 17.48 2.56
C LEU A 295 -13.82 18.44 3.52
N TRP A 296 -13.73 19.72 3.17
CA TRP A 296 -13.00 20.73 3.96
C TRP A 296 -13.75 21.21 5.21
N THR A 297 -15.01 20.84 5.37
CA THR A 297 -15.80 21.06 6.60
C THR A 297 -15.88 19.83 7.51
N SER A 298 -15.24 18.72 7.12
CA SER A 298 -15.12 17.51 7.93
C SER A 298 -14.42 17.78 9.27
N ARG A 299 -14.94 17.20 10.36
CA ARG A 299 -14.46 17.46 11.73
C ARG A 299 -13.36 16.49 12.15
N GLY A 300 -13.43 15.26 11.66
CA GLY A 300 -12.49 14.20 12.00
C GLY A 300 -12.17 13.27 10.84
N LEU A 301 -11.27 12.31 11.10
CA LEU A 301 -10.95 11.28 10.12
C LEU A 301 -12.15 10.39 9.77
N GLY A 302 -13.07 10.18 10.71
CA GLY A 302 -14.29 9.42 10.48
C GLY A 302 -15.16 10.04 9.39
N ASP A 303 -15.34 11.37 9.41
CA ASP A 303 -16.10 12.09 8.38
C ASP A 303 -15.44 11.96 7.00
N VAL A 304 -14.11 12.13 6.95
CA VAL A 304 -13.34 11.94 5.71
C VAL A 304 -13.46 10.49 5.23
N ALA A 305 -13.35 9.52 6.13
CA ALA A 305 -13.49 8.10 5.82
C ALA A 305 -14.89 7.79 5.27
N GLU A 306 -15.95 8.31 5.88
CA GLU A 306 -17.32 8.13 5.40
C GLU A 306 -17.49 8.71 3.99
N MET A 307 -16.98 9.93 3.76
CA MET A 307 -17.05 10.59 2.46
C MET A 307 -16.29 9.79 1.38
N LEU A 308 -15.14 9.21 1.74
CA LEU A 308 -14.35 8.37 0.86
C LEU A 308 -14.96 6.96 0.67
N ALA A 309 -15.63 6.40 1.69
CA ALA A 309 -16.10 5.02 1.69
C ALA A 309 -17.40 4.80 0.88
N ARG A 310 -18.19 5.85 0.62
CA ARG A 310 -19.59 5.71 0.20
C ARG A 310 -19.82 4.76 -0.99
N PRO A 311 -20.62 3.70 -0.77
CA PRO A 311 -21.59 3.24 -1.75
C PRO A 311 -22.84 4.13 -1.61
N ALA A 312 -23.33 4.70 -2.71
CA ALA A 312 -24.71 5.18 -2.72
C ALA A 312 -25.62 4.00 -2.32
N ASN A 313 -26.67 4.26 -1.54
CA ASN A 313 -27.76 3.33 -1.20
C ASN A 313 -28.58 2.86 -2.42
N ARG A 314 -27.93 2.66 -3.56
CA ARG A 314 -28.46 2.05 -4.77
C ARG A 314 -27.62 0.82 -5.02
N SER A 315 -28.26 -0.33 -5.11
CA SER A 315 -27.65 -1.57 -5.61
C SER A 315 -26.77 -1.24 -6.83
N GLY A 316 -25.45 -1.43 -6.72
CA GLY A 316 -24.49 -1.18 -7.80
C GLY A 316 -23.56 0.04 -7.64
N ALA A 317 -23.59 0.78 -6.53
CA ALA A 317 -22.62 1.85 -6.30
C ALA A 317 -21.20 1.29 -6.08
N ARG A 318 -20.27 1.67 -6.97
CA ARG A 318 -18.85 1.28 -6.92
C ARG A 318 -18.14 2.00 -5.78
N ALA A 319 -17.29 1.31 -5.04
CA ALA A 319 -16.41 1.93 -4.05
C ALA A 319 -15.45 2.91 -4.72
N THR A 320 -15.04 3.96 -4.02
CA THR A 320 -13.98 4.85 -4.52
C THR A 320 -12.63 4.16 -4.52
N ALA A 321 -11.68 4.69 -5.28
CA ALA A 321 -10.31 4.19 -5.32
C ALA A 321 -9.40 4.82 -4.24
N LEU A 322 -9.93 5.68 -3.38
CA LEU A 322 -9.20 6.28 -2.25
C LEU A 322 -9.97 6.04 -0.95
N GLY A 323 -9.35 5.43 0.03
CA GLY A 323 -9.99 5.11 1.32
C GLY A 323 -9.20 5.58 2.53
N ILE A 324 -9.83 5.49 3.71
CA ILE A 324 -9.13 5.50 4.99
C ILE A 324 -9.14 4.08 5.53
N GLY A 325 -7.97 3.46 5.61
CA GLY A 325 -7.78 2.17 6.27
C GLY A 325 -7.53 2.39 7.76
N ALA A 326 -8.20 1.64 8.61
CA ALA A 326 -7.97 1.61 10.05
C ALA A 326 -7.42 0.23 10.47
N GLN A 327 -6.39 0.23 11.30
CA GLN A 327 -5.90 -0.99 11.93
C GLN A 327 -6.02 -0.88 13.44
N THR A 328 -6.74 -1.83 14.05
CA THR A 328 -6.75 -2.03 15.50
C THR A 328 -5.51 -2.81 15.95
N HIS A 329 -4.86 -2.31 16.99
CA HIS A 329 -3.68 -2.88 17.64
C HIS A 329 -4.08 -3.78 18.82
N PRO A 330 -3.19 -4.67 19.32
CA PRO A 330 -3.50 -5.52 20.47
C PRO A 330 -3.88 -4.78 21.76
N ASN A 331 -3.49 -3.51 21.88
CA ASN A 331 -3.86 -2.62 22.99
C ASN A 331 -5.18 -1.86 22.76
N GLY A 332 -5.93 -2.20 21.71
CA GLY A 332 -7.19 -1.54 21.35
C GLY A 332 -7.04 -0.19 20.64
N ARG A 333 -5.83 0.35 20.48
CA ARG A 333 -5.62 1.59 19.73
C ARG A 333 -5.76 1.36 18.23
N GLU A 334 -6.20 2.37 17.50
CA GLU A 334 -6.30 2.33 16.05
C GLU A 334 -5.25 3.22 15.38
N THR A 335 -4.62 2.72 14.33
CA THR A 335 -3.82 3.54 13.42
C THR A 335 -4.51 3.67 12.08
N HIS A 336 -4.55 4.89 11.56
CA HIS A 336 -5.21 5.19 10.30
C HIS A 336 -4.18 5.42 9.18
N THR A 337 -4.54 5.01 7.97
CA THR A 337 -3.76 5.19 6.74
C THR A 337 -4.67 5.73 5.65
N VAL A 338 -4.10 6.49 4.71
CA VAL A 338 -4.78 6.76 3.44
C VAL A 338 -4.42 5.64 2.47
N GLU A 339 -5.43 5.00 1.90
CA GLU A 339 -5.28 3.83 1.05
C GLU A 339 -5.59 4.17 -0.41
N PHE A 340 -4.62 3.95 -1.30
CA PHE A 340 -4.78 4.08 -2.73
C PHE A 340 -5.07 2.72 -3.34
N ARG A 341 -6.22 2.57 -4.00
CA ARG A 341 -6.73 1.34 -4.61
C ARG A 341 -6.81 1.40 -6.13
N HIS A 342 -6.28 2.46 -6.74
CA HIS A 342 -6.40 2.71 -8.19
C HIS A 342 -5.78 1.57 -9.00
N ALA A 343 -4.51 1.25 -8.74
CA ALA A 343 -3.73 0.35 -9.59
C ALA A 343 -4.22 -1.11 -9.56
N GLU A 344 -4.18 -1.75 -10.74
CA GLU A 344 -4.15 -3.21 -10.83
C GLU A 344 -2.83 -3.71 -10.20
N ALA A 345 -2.86 -4.91 -9.63
CA ALA A 345 -1.63 -5.58 -9.24
C ALA A 345 -0.65 -5.66 -10.43
N SER A 346 0.62 -5.80 -10.10
CA SER A 346 1.66 -5.96 -11.11
C SER A 346 2.83 -6.71 -10.53
N LEU A 347 3.32 -7.67 -11.31
CA LEU A 347 4.56 -8.40 -11.04
C LEU A 347 5.76 -7.76 -11.80
N ASP A 348 5.59 -6.52 -12.25
CA ASP A 348 6.65 -5.72 -12.87
C ASP A 348 7.26 -4.77 -11.84
N ALA A 349 8.52 -5.03 -11.50
CA ALA A 349 9.28 -4.25 -10.53
C ALA A 349 9.40 -2.77 -10.90
N ALA A 350 9.50 -2.44 -12.20
CA ALA A 350 9.60 -1.06 -12.66
C ALA A 350 8.26 -0.34 -12.47
N PHE A 351 7.15 -0.99 -12.84
CA PHE A 351 5.81 -0.46 -12.58
C PHE A 351 5.56 -0.22 -11.09
N LEU A 352 5.86 -1.22 -10.24
CA LEU A 352 5.68 -1.09 -8.80
C LEU A 352 6.47 0.10 -8.26
N SER A 353 7.73 0.25 -8.68
CA SER A 353 8.59 1.36 -8.23
C SER A 353 8.04 2.72 -8.66
N GLN A 354 7.55 2.85 -9.89
CA GLN A 354 7.04 4.13 -10.42
C GLN A 354 5.67 4.48 -9.84
N TRP A 355 4.80 3.50 -9.65
CA TRP A 355 3.53 3.71 -8.94
C TRP A 355 3.75 4.15 -7.49
N LEU A 356 4.69 3.51 -6.79
CA LEU A 356 5.03 3.92 -5.43
C LEU A 356 5.66 5.29 -5.37
N ALA A 357 6.54 5.63 -6.31
CA ALA A 357 7.07 6.99 -6.42
C ALA A 357 5.95 8.02 -6.56
N LEU A 358 4.93 7.75 -7.40
CA LEU A 358 3.78 8.63 -7.60
C LEU A 358 2.96 8.82 -6.32
N VAL A 359 2.49 7.72 -5.72
CA VAL A 359 1.65 7.76 -4.51
C VAL A 359 2.38 8.47 -3.35
N THR A 360 3.66 8.15 -3.15
CA THR A 360 4.45 8.75 -2.07
C THR A 360 4.79 10.21 -2.34
N THR A 361 4.92 10.62 -3.61
CA THR A 361 5.06 12.02 -4.02
C THR A 361 3.78 12.81 -3.76
N ILE A 362 2.60 12.27 -4.10
CA ILE A 362 1.29 12.90 -3.79
C ILE A 362 1.18 13.17 -2.29
N ARG A 363 1.51 12.18 -1.46
CA ARG A 363 1.58 12.34 -0.01
C ARG A 363 2.53 13.48 0.38
N LYS A 364 3.75 13.50 -0.17
CA LYS A 364 4.76 14.50 0.17
C LYS A 364 4.29 15.92 -0.15
N VAL A 365 3.61 16.10 -1.28
CA VAL A 365 2.97 17.38 -1.65
C VAL A 365 1.85 17.74 -0.66
N ALA A 366 0.99 16.78 -0.30
CA ALA A 366 -0.09 17.02 0.67
C ALA A 366 0.41 17.45 2.06
N TRP A 367 1.64 17.09 2.45
CA TRP A 367 2.23 17.44 3.76
C TRP A 367 3.23 18.59 3.71
N LEU A 368 3.24 19.36 2.63
CA LEU A 368 3.90 20.66 2.62
C LEU A 368 3.25 21.61 3.64
N ASP A 369 3.95 22.69 3.99
CA ASP A 369 3.33 23.81 4.69
C ASP A 369 2.16 24.39 3.86
N VAL A 370 1.34 25.20 4.54
CA VAL A 370 0.11 25.77 3.98
C VAL A 370 0.35 26.47 2.65
N GLU A 371 1.32 27.38 2.61
CA GLU A 371 1.60 28.20 1.44
C GLU A 371 2.12 27.38 0.27
N ARG A 372 3.06 26.45 0.53
CA ARG A 372 3.58 25.57 -0.53
C ARG A 372 2.55 24.59 -1.04
N TYR A 373 1.69 24.05 -0.16
CA TYR A 373 0.57 23.21 -0.59
C TYR A 373 -0.41 24.00 -1.47
N LYS A 374 -0.77 25.23 -1.06
CA LYS A 374 -1.66 26.11 -1.83
C LYS A 374 -1.09 26.44 -3.21
N SER A 375 0.19 26.81 -3.27
CA SER A 375 0.87 27.08 -4.55
C SER A 375 0.87 25.85 -5.48
N ALA A 376 1.17 24.66 -4.94
CA ALA A 376 1.09 23.43 -5.73
C ALA A 376 -0.34 23.14 -6.23
N LEU A 377 -1.33 23.38 -5.38
CA LEU A 377 -2.75 23.19 -5.69
C LEU A 377 -3.25 24.16 -6.78
N GLU A 378 -2.81 25.42 -6.75
CA GLU A 378 -3.09 26.42 -7.79
C GLU A 378 -2.53 25.99 -9.14
N CYS A 379 -1.28 25.48 -9.18
CA CYS A 379 -0.70 24.92 -10.40
C CYS A 379 -1.50 23.72 -10.91
N VAL A 380 -1.96 22.83 -10.03
CA VAL A 380 -2.82 21.69 -10.42
C VAL A 380 -4.14 22.18 -11.00
N CYS A 381 -4.83 23.13 -10.35
CA CYS A 381 -6.09 23.69 -10.87
C CYS A 381 -5.87 24.37 -12.22
N ALA A 382 -4.77 25.09 -12.43
CA ALA A 382 -4.47 25.72 -13.73
C ALA A 382 -4.39 24.71 -14.90
N VAL A 383 -3.97 23.47 -14.63
CA VAL A 383 -3.96 22.40 -15.63
C VAL A 383 -5.34 21.74 -15.77
N VAL A 384 -6.02 21.45 -14.66
CA VAL A 384 -7.25 20.64 -14.67
C VAL A 384 -8.48 21.44 -15.08
N LEU A 385 -8.55 22.73 -14.73
CA LEU A 385 -9.75 23.55 -14.92
C LEU A 385 -10.16 23.80 -16.37
N PRO A 386 -9.23 23.97 -17.33
CA PRO A 386 -9.58 24.04 -18.74
C PRO A 386 -10.28 22.77 -19.26
N GLY A 387 -10.32 21.69 -18.48
CA GLY A 387 -10.87 20.41 -18.87
C GLY A 387 -10.07 19.73 -19.99
N PRO A 388 -8.72 19.72 -19.95
CA PRO A 388 -7.94 19.05 -20.98
C PRO A 388 -8.26 17.55 -21.00
N ALA A 389 -8.03 16.94 -22.16
CA ALA A 389 -8.08 15.49 -22.26
C ALA A 389 -6.96 14.86 -21.37
N PRO A 390 -7.18 13.67 -20.78
CA PRO A 390 -6.20 13.02 -19.91
C PRO A 390 -4.79 12.91 -20.52
N GLU A 391 -4.70 12.62 -21.82
CA GLU A 391 -3.46 12.51 -22.60
C GLU A 391 -2.61 13.78 -22.59
N ASP A 392 -3.24 14.95 -22.52
CA ASP A 392 -2.58 16.25 -22.49
C ASP A 392 -2.28 16.71 -21.05
N ALA A 393 -3.03 16.19 -20.08
CA ALA A 393 -3.01 16.65 -18.69
C ALA A 393 -1.98 15.92 -17.82
N TRP A 394 -1.78 14.62 -18.02
CA TRP A 394 -1.02 13.79 -17.08
C TRP A 394 0.44 14.23 -16.94
N ARG A 395 1.11 14.64 -18.04
CA ARG A 395 2.51 15.09 -18.00
C ARG A 395 2.68 16.39 -17.20
N PRO A 396 1.96 17.49 -17.48
CA PRO A 396 2.01 18.69 -16.64
C PRO A 396 1.74 18.38 -15.16
N LEU A 397 0.74 17.55 -14.86
CA LEU A 397 0.40 17.18 -13.48
C LEU A 397 1.54 16.44 -12.78
N LEU A 398 2.15 15.46 -13.45
CA LEU A 398 3.29 14.72 -12.92
C LEU A 398 4.48 15.65 -12.65
N ARG A 399 4.77 16.58 -13.56
CA ARG A 399 5.83 17.59 -13.41
C ARG A 399 5.57 18.52 -12.23
N ILE A 400 4.33 18.97 -12.03
CA ILE A 400 3.94 19.81 -10.89
C ILE A 400 4.20 19.05 -9.57
N LEU A 401 3.74 17.79 -9.48
CA LEU A 401 3.96 16.96 -8.29
C LEU A 401 5.45 16.75 -8.00
N ASN A 402 6.23 16.39 -9.02
CA ASN A 402 7.68 16.19 -8.89
C ASN A 402 8.41 17.48 -8.46
N ARG A 403 8.01 18.65 -8.96
CA ARG A 403 8.62 19.95 -8.60
C ARG A 403 8.21 20.43 -7.20
N ALA A 404 6.96 20.18 -6.80
CA ALA A 404 6.42 20.60 -5.51
C ALA A 404 6.95 19.75 -4.35
N ALA A 405 7.31 18.48 -4.61
CA ALA A 405 7.87 17.62 -3.59
C ALA A 405 9.16 18.21 -2.98
N PRO A 406 9.41 18.02 -1.66
CA PRO A 406 10.58 18.59 -0.99
C PRO A 406 11.90 18.20 -1.69
N ARG A 407 12.89 19.10 -1.80
CA ARG A 407 14.14 18.83 -2.53
C ARG A 407 14.94 17.59 -2.04
N HIS A 408 14.79 17.22 -0.76
CA HIS A 408 15.42 16.01 -0.21
C HIS A 408 14.69 14.73 -0.64
N TRP A 409 13.46 14.85 -1.14
CA TRP A 409 12.72 13.79 -1.81
C TRP A 409 13.31 13.54 -3.18
N ARG A 410 14.29 12.64 -3.24
CA ARG A 410 15.06 12.35 -4.46
C ARG A 410 14.34 11.46 -5.47
N ARG A 411 13.06 11.16 -5.25
CA ARG A 411 12.29 10.26 -6.12
C ARG A 411 11.40 11.06 -7.04
N VAL A 412 11.77 11.02 -8.32
CA VAL A 412 11.04 11.62 -9.42
C VAL A 412 10.28 10.51 -10.11
N CYS A 413 8.99 10.73 -10.32
CA CYS A 413 8.19 9.86 -11.18
C CYS A 413 8.64 10.08 -12.62
N ASP A 414 9.05 9.00 -13.30
CA ASP A 414 9.69 9.06 -14.60
C ASP A 414 8.64 9.13 -15.74
N GLU A 415 8.60 10.25 -16.45
CA GLU A 415 7.72 10.44 -17.61
C GLU A 415 8.00 9.42 -18.73
N THR A 416 9.27 9.08 -18.97
CA THR A 416 9.64 8.15 -20.04
C THR A 416 9.14 6.73 -19.74
N PHE A 417 9.14 6.34 -18.47
CA PHE A 417 8.51 5.09 -18.06
C PHE A 417 7.01 5.09 -18.37
N TRP A 418 6.30 6.15 -17.99
CA TRP A 418 4.85 6.24 -18.19
C TRP A 418 4.47 6.30 -19.67
N ASP A 419 5.27 6.97 -20.50
CA ASP A 419 5.12 6.95 -21.96
C ASP A 419 5.16 5.54 -22.52
N TYR A 420 6.20 4.79 -22.16
CA TYR A 420 6.36 3.41 -22.58
C TYR A 420 5.21 2.54 -22.05
N HIS A 421 4.80 2.76 -20.80
CA HIS A 421 3.74 2.02 -20.15
C HIS A 421 2.40 2.20 -20.87
N LEU A 422 2.00 3.46 -21.13
CA LEU A 422 0.76 3.82 -21.83
C LEU A 422 0.78 3.30 -23.28
N ALA A 423 1.89 3.46 -23.99
CA ALA A 423 2.04 2.93 -25.34
C ALA A 423 1.87 1.41 -25.40
N ARG A 424 2.35 0.68 -24.36
CA ARG A 424 2.16 -0.77 -24.26
C ARG A 424 0.72 -1.15 -23.93
N GLN A 425 0.02 -0.35 -23.12
CA GLN A 425 -1.39 -0.59 -22.82
C GLN A 425 -2.26 -0.44 -24.08
N ASN A 426 -2.02 0.57 -24.91
CA ASN A 426 -2.83 0.84 -26.11
C ASN A 426 -2.64 -0.19 -27.25
N ARG A 427 -1.61 -1.04 -27.18
CA ARG A 427 -1.36 -2.11 -28.16
C ARG A 427 -2.07 -3.43 -27.83
N ARG A 428 -2.67 -3.55 -26.66
CA ARG A 428 -3.35 -4.75 -26.15
C ARG A 428 -4.85 -4.54 -26.13
#